data_AF-A0A497QY23-F1
#
_entry.id   AF-A0A497QY23-F1
#
_cell.length_a   1.000
_cell.length_b   1.000
_cell.length_c   1.000
_cell.angle_alpha   90.00
_cell.angle_beta   90.00
_cell.angle_gamma   90.00
#
_symmetry.space_group_name_H-M   'P 1'
#
loop_
_entity.id
_entity.type
_entity.pdbx_description
1 polymer ?
#
loop_
_entity_poly.entity_id
_entity_poly.type
_entity_poly.pdbx_seq_one_letter_code
_entity_poly.pdbx_strand_id
1 'polypeptide(L)'
;MAIDMKKMRSKLTQLKSRGSGGGNFWKPQDGNQTIRILPTEDEDPFKQFFFHYNVGEGGGFLCPKNNFGDNCPVCGFVKTLYQQGDDESKEVARGLNVKSRFFSPVLVRGEDDSGVRVYGYSKTVYETLLGLVLNPEYGDITDLETGVDLGLQYGKPPGGNFPVTKITPKRQSSSLCDKLSDDQCKEMLESIPDFSTLFERRSSEDVQKLLDEHMAGNNAEGFSKETEKYTDTEKVDSAFNELL
;
A
#
# COMPACT_ATOMS: atom_id res chain seq x y z
N MET A 1 -9.61 -29.01 34.55
CA MET A 1 -9.23 -28.68 33.16
C MET A 1 -8.04 -27.73 33.24
N ALA A 2 -6.95 -28.05 32.56
CA ALA A 2 -5.73 -27.24 32.57
C ALA A 2 -5.84 -26.07 31.59
N ILE A 3 -5.10 -25.00 31.84
CA ILE A 3 -5.02 -23.84 30.94
C ILE A 3 -4.32 -24.27 29.64
N ASP A 4 -4.94 -23.95 28.49
CA ASP A 4 -4.36 -24.16 27.17
C ASP A 4 -3.27 -23.10 26.90
N MET A 5 -2.01 -23.52 27.08
CA MET A 5 -0.84 -22.68 26.90
C MET A 5 -0.65 -22.23 25.44
N LYS A 6 -1.22 -22.95 24.45
CA LYS A 6 -1.19 -22.54 23.04
C LYS A 6 -2.16 -21.38 22.81
N LYS A 7 -3.38 -21.45 23.35
CA LYS A 7 -4.34 -20.32 23.33
C LYS A 7 -3.83 -19.10 24.09
N MET A 8 -3.16 -19.28 25.22
CA MET A 8 -2.59 -18.15 25.98
C MET A 8 -1.40 -17.52 25.25
N ARG A 9 -0.59 -18.30 24.53
CA ARG A 9 0.47 -17.77 23.65
C ARG A 9 -0.11 -17.04 22.45
N SER A 10 -1.14 -17.57 21.77
CA SER A 10 -1.83 -16.87 20.67
C SER A 10 -2.40 -15.53 21.15
N LYS A 11 -3.15 -15.53 22.28
CA LYS A 11 -3.66 -14.30 22.90
C LYS A 11 -2.56 -13.29 23.26
N LEU A 12 -1.41 -13.77 23.76
CA LEU A 12 -0.27 -12.91 24.08
C LEU A 12 0.38 -12.32 22.82
N THR A 13 0.49 -13.09 21.73
CA THR A 13 0.97 -12.60 20.43
C THR A 13 0.01 -11.57 19.84
N GLN A 14 -1.29 -11.82 19.93
CA GLN A 14 -2.36 -10.90 19.47
C GLN A 14 -2.42 -9.61 20.30
N LEU A 15 -2.09 -9.68 21.60
CA LEU A 15 -1.96 -8.51 22.47
C LEU A 15 -0.66 -7.72 22.19
N LYS A 16 0.43 -8.40 21.81
CA LYS A 16 1.69 -7.76 21.42
C LYS A 16 1.65 -7.16 20.01
N SER A 17 0.81 -7.67 19.10
CA SER A 17 0.58 -7.05 17.79
C SER A 17 -0.29 -5.79 17.85
N ARG A 18 -1.00 -5.54 18.96
CA ARG A 18 -1.77 -4.31 19.20
C ARG A 18 -0.93 -3.10 19.64
N GLY A 19 0.38 -3.13 19.43
CA GLY A 19 1.32 -2.13 19.92
C GLY A 19 2.42 -1.74 18.93
N SER A 20 2.09 -1.53 17.66
CA SER A 20 2.85 -0.68 16.72
C SER A 20 2.03 -0.57 15.43
N GLY A 21 1.65 0.64 15.02
CA GLY A 21 0.90 0.90 13.79
C GLY A 21 1.73 0.69 12.53
N GLY A 22 2.12 -0.56 12.26
CA GLY A 22 2.64 -1.02 10.99
C GLY A 22 1.88 -2.28 10.62
N GLY A 23 1.09 -2.23 9.54
CA GLY A 23 0.48 -3.44 8.99
C GLY A 23 1.56 -4.50 8.73
N ASN A 24 1.21 -5.78 8.78
CA ASN A 24 2.10 -6.87 8.35
C ASN A 24 2.27 -6.77 6.82
N PHE A 25 3.04 -5.80 6.35
CA PHE A 25 3.18 -5.50 4.93
C PHE A 25 3.98 -6.60 4.25
N TRP A 26 3.56 -6.93 3.03
CA TRP A 26 4.24 -7.90 2.19
C TRP A 26 4.72 -7.25 0.91
N LYS A 27 5.96 -7.56 0.55
CA LYS A 27 6.59 -7.14 -0.70
C LYS A 27 6.86 -8.36 -1.57
N PRO A 28 6.51 -8.30 -2.87
CA PRO A 28 6.81 -9.38 -3.79
C PRO A 28 8.33 -9.57 -3.90
N GLN A 29 8.73 -10.82 -4.06
CA GLN A 29 10.12 -11.23 -4.28
C GLN A 29 10.33 -11.51 -5.77
N ASP A 30 11.56 -11.37 -6.24
CA ASP A 30 11.91 -11.68 -7.63
C ASP A 30 11.52 -13.12 -7.98
N GLY A 31 10.74 -13.26 -9.06
CA GLY A 31 10.22 -14.52 -9.55
C GLY A 31 8.70 -14.60 -9.53
N ASN A 32 8.21 -15.84 -9.42
CA ASN A 32 6.78 -16.15 -9.43
C ASN A 32 6.30 -16.51 -8.03
N GLN A 33 5.26 -15.83 -7.58
CA GLN A 33 4.57 -16.09 -6.33
C GLN A 33 3.09 -16.31 -6.61
N THR A 34 2.40 -16.99 -5.71
CA THR A 34 0.94 -17.15 -5.80
C THR A 34 0.32 -16.48 -4.59
N ILE A 35 -0.57 -15.54 -4.83
CA ILE A 35 -1.26 -14.78 -3.80
C ILE A 35 -2.77 -14.95 -3.93
N ARG A 36 -3.49 -14.79 -2.84
CA ARG A 36 -4.95 -14.77 -2.79
C ARG A 36 -5.38 -13.48 -2.13
N ILE A 37 -6.18 -12.67 -2.82
CA ILE A 37 -6.78 -11.47 -2.24
C ILE A 37 -7.95 -11.91 -1.38
N LEU A 38 -8.03 -11.34 -0.18
CA LEU A 38 -9.08 -11.64 0.79
C LEU A 38 -10.20 -10.61 0.70
N PRO A 39 -11.45 -11.01 0.99
CA PRO A 39 -12.55 -10.06 1.11
C PRO A 39 -12.37 -9.22 2.37
N THR A 40 -12.95 -8.03 2.39
CA THR A 40 -13.01 -7.15 3.56
C THR A 40 -14.46 -6.93 3.99
N GLU A 41 -14.67 -6.59 5.26
CA GLU A 41 -16.02 -6.40 5.82
C GLU A 41 -16.83 -5.31 5.13
N ASP A 42 -16.15 -4.31 4.56
CA ASP A 42 -16.75 -3.20 3.83
C ASP A 42 -16.86 -3.46 2.32
N GLU A 43 -16.74 -4.71 1.89
CA GLU A 43 -16.95 -5.19 0.52
C GLU A 43 -15.99 -4.61 -0.55
N ASP A 44 -15.01 -3.81 -0.15
CA ASP A 44 -13.97 -3.27 -1.04
C ASP A 44 -12.57 -3.76 -0.64
N PRO A 45 -12.08 -4.88 -1.17
CA PRO A 45 -10.76 -5.37 -0.82
C PRO A 45 -9.61 -4.57 -1.46
N PHE A 46 -9.88 -3.54 -2.28
CA PHE A 46 -8.88 -2.78 -3.03
C PHE A 46 -8.82 -1.33 -2.55
N LYS A 47 -8.20 -1.11 -1.39
CA LYS A 47 -8.11 0.21 -0.75
C LYS A 47 -7.25 1.18 -1.54
N GLN A 48 -7.75 2.39 -1.73
CA GLN A 48 -7.00 3.50 -2.30
C GLN A 48 -6.73 4.58 -1.24
N PHE A 49 -5.46 4.94 -1.09
CA PHE A 49 -5.02 6.05 -0.26
C PHE A 49 -4.24 7.08 -1.08
N PHE A 50 -4.25 8.32 -0.61
CA PHE A 50 -3.58 9.43 -1.27
C PHE A 50 -2.48 10.01 -0.38
N PHE A 51 -1.26 10.10 -0.88
CA PHE A 51 -0.10 10.54 -0.11
C PHE A 51 0.56 11.77 -0.72
N HIS A 52 1.09 12.65 0.13
CA HIS A 52 2.10 13.62 -0.25
C HIS A 52 3.49 13.05 0.08
N TYR A 53 4.45 13.28 -0.81
CA TYR A 53 5.85 12.92 -0.66
C TYR A 53 6.71 14.17 -0.82
N ASN A 54 7.98 14.08 -0.43
CA ASN A 54 8.97 15.16 -0.57
C ASN A 54 8.61 16.46 0.20
N VAL A 55 7.81 16.35 1.26
CA VAL A 55 7.49 17.46 2.16
C VAL A 55 8.17 17.19 3.50
N GLY A 56 9.09 18.06 3.91
CA GLY A 56 9.91 17.86 5.11
C GLY A 56 10.88 16.69 4.99
N GLU A 57 11.37 16.18 6.13
CA GLU A 57 12.38 15.12 6.21
C GLU A 57 11.79 13.68 6.28
N GLY A 58 10.49 13.49 6.06
CA GLY A 58 9.80 12.20 6.24
C GLY A 58 9.38 11.45 4.96
N GLY A 59 9.17 10.12 5.08
CA GLY A 59 8.79 9.17 4.00
C GLY A 59 7.39 9.35 3.36
N GLY A 60 6.75 10.50 3.57
CA GLY A 60 5.41 10.83 3.06
C GLY A 60 4.29 10.64 4.08
N PHE A 61 3.15 11.31 3.85
CA PHE A 61 2.01 11.29 4.76
C PHE A 61 0.67 11.31 4.01
N LEU A 62 -0.39 10.86 4.68
CA LEU A 62 -1.75 10.86 4.10
C LEU A 62 -2.25 12.28 3.83
N CYS A 63 -2.69 12.53 2.61
CA CYS A 63 -3.32 13.79 2.21
C CYS A 63 -4.65 14.00 2.97
N PRO A 64 -4.78 15.02 3.84
CA PRO A 64 -6.01 15.23 4.60
C PRO A 64 -7.24 15.46 3.70
N LYS A 65 -7.02 16.15 2.59
CA LYS A 65 -8.08 16.51 1.64
C LYS A 65 -8.64 15.31 0.89
N ASN A 66 -7.77 14.51 0.26
CA ASN A 66 -8.24 13.44 -0.62
C ASN A 66 -8.67 12.17 0.14
N ASN A 67 -8.18 11.94 1.37
CA ASN A 67 -8.62 10.79 2.17
C ASN A 67 -9.77 11.13 3.12
N PHE A 68 -9.82 12.35 3.68
CA PHE A 68 -10.75 12.69 4.76
C PHE A 68 -11.64 13.91 4.48
N GLY A 69 -11.45 14.60 3.34
CA GLY A 69 -12.21 15.81 3.00
C GLY A 69 -11.77 17.08 3.74
N ASP A 70 -10.67 17.03 4.51
CA ASP A 70 -10.17 18.15 5.29
C ASP A 70 -9.39 19.17 4.44
N ASN A 71 -9.04 20.32 5.03
CA ASN A 71 -8.12 21.25 4.38
C ASN A 71 -6.70 20.68 4.30
N CYS A 72 -6.05 20.79 3.14
CA CYS A 72 -4.65 20.37 2.96
C CYS A 72 -3.81 21.54 2.43
N PRO A 73 -2.95 22.14 3.28
CA PRO A 73 -2.04 23.21 2.88
C PRO A 73 -1.15 22.86 1.69
N VAL A 74 -0.59 21.65 1.66
CA VAL A 74 0.29 21.18 0.56
C VAL A 74 -0.46 21.13 -0.77
N CYS A 75 -1.71 20.66 -0.80
CA CYS A 75 -2.54 20.73 -2.01
C CYS A 75 -2.74 22.17 -2.49
N GLY A 76 -2.92 23.11 -1.57
CA GLY A 76 -3.02 24.54 -1.88
C GLY A 76 -1.73 25.08 -2.48
N PHE A 77 -0.59 24.75 -1.87
CA PHE A 77 0.72 25.15 -2.34
C PHE A 77 1.05 24.60 -3.73
N VAL A 78 0.81 23.31 -3.96
CA VAL A 78 0.98 22.67 -5.28
C VAL A 78 0.15 23.38 -6.35
N LYS A 79 -1.09 23.79 -6.03
CA LYS A 79 -1.93 24.55 -6.95
C LYS A 79 -1.32 25.91 -7.29
N THR A 80 -0.78 26.62 -6.31
CA THR A 80 -0.10 27.90 -6.51
C THR A 80 1.12 27.76 -7.41
N LEU A 81 1.94 26.72 -7.20
CA LEU A 81 3.09 26.42 -8.05
C LEU A 81 2.69 26.16 -9.52
N TYR A 82 1.63 25.39 -9.76
CA TYR A 82 1.11 25.21 -11.12
C TYR A 82 0.57 26.51 -11.75
N GLN A 83 0.04 27.43 -10.94
CA GLN A 83 -0.46 28.72 -11.40
C GLN A 83 0.66 29.70 -11.77
N GLN A 84 1.82 29.61 -11.12
CA GLN A 84 3.01 30.41 -11.47
C GLN A 84 3.51 30.07 -12.88
N GLY A 85 3.43 28.79 -13.26
CA GLY A 85 3.51 28.35 -14.66
C GLY A 85 4.92 28.34 -15.26
N ASP A 86 5.95 28.71 -14.51
CA ASP A 86 7.35 28.46 -14.89
C ASP A 86 7.72 26.97 -14.71
N ASP A 87 8.78 26.54 -15.38
CA ASP A 87 9.12 25.11 -15.46
C ASP A 87 9.71 24.57 -14.16
N GLU A 88 10.40 25.41 -13.38
CA GLU A 88 10.92 25.07 -12.05
C GLU A 88 9.78 24.82 -11.06
N SER A 89 8.81 25.74 -10.99
CA SER A 89 7.61 25.59 -10.16
C SER A 89 6.79 24.36 -10.55
N LYS A 90 6.68 24.04 -11.84
CA LYS A 90 6.02 22.80 -12.28
C LYS A 90 6.76 21.53 -11.85
N GLU A 91 8.09 21.56 -11.85
CA GLU A 91 8.90 20.42 -11.39
C GLU A 91 8.69 20.18 -9.90
N VAL A 92 8.82 21.23 -9.08
CA VAL A 92 8.54 21.17 -7.64
C VAL A 92 7.11 20.70 -7.39
N ALA A 93 6.14 21.25 -8.13
CA ALA A 93 4.74 20.86 -8.01
C ALA A 93 4.52 19.36 -8.30
N ARG A 94 5.23 18.76 -9.27
CA ARG A 94 5.10 17.32 -9.60
C ARG A 94 5.65 16.42 -8.49
N GLY A 95 6.73 16.84 -7.83
CA GLY A 95 7.33 16.13 -6.70
C GLY A 95 6.44 16.15 -5.44
N LEU A 96 5.78 17.27 -5.18
CA LEU A 96 4.88 17.47 -4.03
C LEU A 96 3.43 17.02 -4.29
N ASN A 97 3.05 16.83 -5.56
CA ASN A 97 1.68 16.47 -5.91
C ASN A 97 1.27 15.14 -5.28
N VAL A 98 -0.01 15.06 -4.94
CA VAL A 98 -0.60 13.86 -4.35
C VAL A 98 -0.41 12.63 -5.26
N LYS A 99 -0.06 11.50 -4.67
CA LYS A 99 0.06 10.21 -5.37
C LYS A 99 -0.91 9.21 -4.76
N SER A 100 -1.59 8.43 -5.61
CA SER A 100 -2.40 7.30 -5.15
C SER A 100 -1.53 6.08 -4.85
N ARG A 101 -1.90 5.37 -3.79
CA ARG A 101 -1.35 4.08 -3.39
C ARG A 101 -2.50 3.12 -3.13
N PHE A 102 -2.30 1.87 -3.52
CA PHE A 102 -3.34 0.85 -3.50
C PHE A 102 -2.91 -0.32 -2.64
N PHE A 103 -3.83 -0.86 -1.85
CA PHE A 103 -3.53 -1.92 -0.91
C PHE A 103 -4.66 -2.93 -0.83
N SER A 104 -4.30 -4.20 -0.64
CA SER A 104 -5.26 -5.27 -0.40
C SER A 104 -4.74 -6.24 0.65
N PRO A 105 -5.62 -6.85 1.45
CA PRO A 105 -5.24 -7.97 2.28
C PRO A 105 -4.97 -9.18 1.39
N VAL A 106 -3.84 -9.83 1.61
CA VAL A 106 -3.42 -10.99 0.84
C VAL A 106 -2.98 -12.13 1.74
N LEU A 107 -3.29 -13.34 1.29
CA LEU A 107 -2.63 -14.56 1.72
C LEU A 107 -1.61 -14.96 0.65
N VAL A 108 -0.40 -15.34 1.06
CA VAL A 108 0.65 -15.77 0.13
C VAL A 108 0.78 -17.28 0.22
N ARG A 109 0.42 -17.97 -0.86
CA ARG A 109 0.40 -19.44 -0.89
C ARG A 109 1.80 -19.99 -0.69
N GLY A 110 1.93 -20.91 0.27
CA GLY A 110 3.22 -21.48 0.68
C GLY A 110 3.88 -20.75 1.84
N GLU A 111 3.34 -19.60 2.25
CA GLU A 111 3.69 -18.87 3.47
C GLU A 111 2.45 -18.71 4.37
N ASP A 112 1.52 -19.67 4.32
CA ASP A 112 0.21 -19.59 4.97
C ASP A 112 0.33 -19.40 6.51
N ASP A 113 1.40 -19.92 7.13
CA ASP A 113 1.72 -19.74 8.55
C ASP A 113 2.04 -18.29 8.94
N SER A 114 2.39 -17.44 7.97
CA SER A 114 2.66 -16.01 8.19
C SER A 114 1.37 -15.19 8.34
N GLY A 115 0.21 -15.83 8.13
CA GLY A 115 -1.10 -15.21 8.21
C GLY A 115 -1.36 -14.18 7.11
N VAL A 116 -2.37 -13.34 7.34
CA VAL A 116 -2.75 -12.29 6.41
C VAL A 116 -1.71 -11.16 6.42
N ARG A 117 -1.38 -10.69 5.22
CA ARG A 117 -0.47 -9.56 5.01
C ARG A 117 -1.12 -8.47 4.17
N VAL A 118 -0.58 -7.27 4.23
CA VAL A 118 -1.03 -6.15 3.40
C VAL A 118 -0.10 -6.01 2.21
N TYR A 119 -0.64 -6.14 1.00
CA TYR A 119 0.11 -5.93 -0.23
C TYR A 119 -0.16 -4.53 -0.77
N GLY A 120 0.87 -3.69 -0.79
CA GLY A 120 0.86 -2.39 -1.48
C GLY A 120 1.33 -2.52 -2.93
N TYR A 121 0.56 -1.98 -3.88
CA TYR A 121 0.85 -2.14 -5.31
C TYR A 121 0.55 -0.89 -6.15
N SER A 122 1.02 -0.93 -7.40
CA SER A 122 0.92 0.19 -8.34
C SER A 122 -0.48 0.33 -8.96
N LYS A 123 -0.74 1.49 -9.54
CA LYS A 123 -2.00 1.76 -10.28
C LYS A 123 -2.27 0.73 -11.38
N THR A 124 -1.24 0.29 -12.10
CA THR A 124 -1.39 -0.70 -13.18
C THR A 124 -1.86 -2.04 -12.65
N VAL A 125 -1.36 -2.47 -11.48
CA VAL A 125 -1.84 -3.68 -10.81
C VAL A 125 -3.29 -3.50 -10.35
N TYR A 126 -3.62 -2.35 -9.77
CA TYR A 126 -4.99 -2.02 -9.37
C TYR A 126 -5.98 -2.09 -10.54
N GLU A 127 -5.66 -1.44 -11.66
CA GLU A 127 -6.48 -1.47 -12.88
C GLU A 127 -6.67 -2.90 -13.41
N THR A 128 -5.61 -3.72 -13.35
CA THR A 128 -5.67 -5.14 -13.75
C THR A 128 -6.61 -5.93 -12.83
N LEU A 129 -6.52 -5.73 -11.52
CA LEU A 129 -7.36 -6.41 -10.53
C LEU A 129 -8.84 -6.03 -10.68
N LEU A 130 -9.14 -4.74 -10.86
CA LEU A 130 -10.50 -4.30 -11.17
C LEU A 130 -11.02 -4.95 -12.46
N GLY A 131 -10.19 -5.03 -13.50
CA GLY A 131 -10.57 -5.72 -14.74
C GLY A 131 -10.88 -7.20 -14.56
N LEU A 132 -10.25 -7.88 -13.60
CA LEU A 132 -10.55 -9.27 -13.27
C LEU A 132 -11.89 -9.41 -12.54
N VAL A 133 -12.15 -8.56 -11.54
CA VAL A 133 -13.40 -8.60 -10.74
C VAL A 133 -14.61 -8.20 -11.57
N LEU A 134 -14.45 -7.24 -12.48
CA LEU A 134 -15.53 -6.78 -13.36
C LEU A 134 -15.82 -7.76 -14.51
N ASN A 135 -14.99 -8.79 -14.70
CA ASN A 135 -15.22 -9.81 -15.71
C ASN A 135 -16.10 -10.95 -15.14
N PRO A 136 -17.33 -11.14 -15.67
CA PRO A 136 -18.24 -12.17 -15.19
C PRO A 136 -17.72 -13.61 -15.27
N GLU A 137 -16.73 -13.88 -16.14
CA GLU A 137 -16.15 -15.22 -16.30
C GLU A 137 -15.36 -15.68 -15.08
N TYR A 138 -14.77 -14.75 -14.32
CA TYR A 138 -13.96 -15.08 -13.15
C TYR A 138 -14.75 -15.06 -11.84
N GLY A 139 -15.95 -14.47 -11.84
CA GLY A 139 -16.77 -14.31 -10.64
C GLY A 139 -16.08 -13.47 -9.56
N ASP A 140 -16.44 -13.71 -8.30
CA ASP A 140 -15.77 -13.08 -7.16
C ASP A 140 -14.44 -13.79 -6.87
N ILE A 141 -13.33 -13.17 -7.30
CA ILE A 141 -11.98 -13.71 -7.08
C ILE A 141 -11.59 -13.77 -5.60
N THR A 142 -12.29 -13.05 -4.72
CA THR A 142 -12.03 -13.01 -3.28
C THR A 142 -12.85 -14.01 -2.47
N ASP A 143 -13.82 -14.67 -3.10
CA ASP A 143 -14.70 -15.63 -2.43
C ASP A 143 -13.90 -16.72 -1.68
N LEU A 144 -14.37 -17.10 -0.50
CA LEU A 144 -13.62 -18.00 0.39
C LEU A 144 -13.57 -19.44 -0.12
N GLU A 145 -14.58 -19.90 -0.87
CA GLU A 145 -14.69 -21.28 -1.32
C GLU A 145 -14.32 -21.45 -2.81
N THR A 146 -14.73 -20.48 -3.62
CA THR A 146 -14.74 -20.53 -5.09
C THR A 146 -13.96 -19.40 -5.74
N GLY A 147 -13.30 -18.53 -4.98
CA GLY A 147 -12.47 -17.47 -5.55
C GLY A 147 -11.21 -18.00 -6.24
N VAL A 148 -10.39 -17.07 -6.75
CA VAL A 148 -9.29 -17.37 -7.67
C VAL A 148 -7.95 -16.90 -7.11
N ASP A 149 -7.00 -17.84 -7.04
CA ASP A 149 -5.61 -17.51 -6.73
C ASP A 149 -4.96 -16.75 -7.91
N LEU A 150 -4.06 -15.82 -7.60
CA LEU A 150 -3.38 -14.97 -8.56
C LEU A 150 -1.91 -15.33 -8.64
N GLY A 151 -1.44 -15.63 -9.86
CA GLY A 151 -0.02 -15.69 -10.16
C GLY A 151 0.55 -14.28 -10.26
N LEU A 152 1.47 -13.95 -9.35
CA LEU A 152 2.23 -12.72 -9.33
C LEU A 152 3.64 -13.00 -9.85
N GLN A 153 4.00 -12.37 -10.96
CA GLN A 153 5.36 -12.36 -11.47
C GLN A 153 5.97 -10.99 -11.19
N TYR A 154 7.03 -10.95 -10.39
CA TYR A 154 7.80 -9.75 -10.09
C TYR A 154 9.23 -9.90 -10.57
N GLY A 155 9.77 -8.84 -11.16
CA GLY A 155 11.16 -8.79 -11.57
C GLY A 155 11.40 -7.80 -12.69
N LYS A 156 12.67 -7.64 -13.04
CA LYS A 156 13.11 -6.73 -14.10
C LYS A 156 12.96 -7.38 -15.48
N PRO A 157 12.11 -6.87 -16.39
CA PRO A 157 12.02 -7.41 -17.73
C PRO A 157 13.33 -7.16 -18.52
N PRO A 158 13.68 -8.02 -19.49
CA PRO A 158 14.87 -7.81 -20.32
C PRO A 158 14.85 -6.44 -21.01
N GLY A 159 15.87 -5.62 -20.75
CA GLY A 159 15.97 -4.25 -21.29
C GLY A 159 15.12 -3.20 -20.58
N GLY A 160 14.34 -3.57 -19.57
CA GLY A 160 13.67 -2.62 -18.69
C GLY A 160 14.63 -2.01 -17.68
N ASN A 161 14.34 -0.81 -17.19
CA ASN A 161 15.11 -0.16 -16.12
C ASN A 161 14.58 -0.48 -14.73
N PHE A 162 13.27 -0.75 -14.61
CA PHE A 162 12.55 -0.93 -13.34
C PHE A 162 11.89 -2.31 -13.26
N PRO A 163 11.71 -2.86 -12.05
CA PRO A 163 10.94 -4.08 -11.85
C PRO A 163 9.47 -3.84 -12.20
N VAL A 164 8.83 -4.86 -12.76
CA VAL A 164 7.42 -4.82 -13.15
C VAL A 164 6.70 -5.98 -12.48
N THR A 165 5.52 -5.70 -11.93
CA THR A 165 4.61 -6.72 -11.41
C THR A 165 3.58 -7.07 -12.47
N LYS A 166 3.47 -8.35 -12.82
CA LYS A 166 2.40 -8.88 -13.67
C LYS A 166 1.52 -9.82 -12.86
N ILE A 167 0.22 -9.56 -12.89
CA ILE A 167 -0.80 -10.40 -12.25
C ILE A 167 -1.52 -11.23 -13.32
N THR A 168 -1.72 -12.51 -13.03
CA THR A 168 -2.48 -13.43 -13.89
C THR A 168 -3.41 -14.29 -13.03
N PRO A 169 -4.71 -14.39 -13.34
CA PRO A 169 -5.60 -15.29 -12.63
C PRO A 169 -5.21 -16.75 -12.92
N LYS A 170 -5.27 -17.61 -11.90
CA LYS A 170 -5.17 -19.06 -12.12
C LYS A 170 -6.43 -19.55 -12.83
N ARG A 171 -6.30 -20.63 -13.60
CA ARG A 171 -7.40 -21.19 -14.40
C ARG A 171 -8.49 -21.87 -13.57
N GLN A 172 -8.15 -22.29 -12.35
CA GLN A 172 -9.04 -23.04 -11.47
C GLN A 172 -9.29 -22.19 -10.23
N SER A 173 -10.54 -22.17 -9.79
CA SER A 173 -10.89 -21.71 -8.46
C SER A 173 -10.28 -22.62 -7.41
N SER A 174 -10.07 -22.06 -6.23
CA SER A 174 -9.50 -22.77 -5.08
C SER A 174 -10.10 -22.20 -3.81
N SER A 175 -10.35 -23.06 -2.82
CA SER A 175 -10.79 -22.56 -1.52
C SER A 175 -9.61 -21.93 -0.79
N LEU A 176 -9.92 -20.92 0.00
CA LEU A 176 -8.93 -20.20 0.78
C LEU A 176 -8.29 -21.14 1.81
N CYS A 177 -9.10 -21.99 2.43
CA CYS A 177 -8.75 -22.75 3.62
C CYS A 177 -8.58 -24.25 3.37
N ASP A 178 -8.26 -24.66 2.13
CA ASP A 178 -8.07 -26.08 1.74
C ASP A 178 -7.11 -26.87 2.65
N LYS A 179 -6.19 -26.19 3.34
CA LYS A 179 -5.18 -26.77 4.23
C LYS A 179 -5.36 -26.43 5.71
N LEU A 180 -6.39 -25.66 6.06
CA LEU A 180 -6.63 -25.14 7.41
C LEU A 180 -7.93 -25.72 7.95
N SER A 181 -8.03 -25.91 9.27
CA SER A 181 -9.33 -26.20 9.88
C SER A 181 -10.23 -24.95 9.86
N ASP A 182 -11.54 -25.14 9.94
CA ASP A 182 -12.52 -24.04 9.99
C ASP A 182 -12.20 -23.00 11.07
N ASP A 183 -11.73 -23.44 12.23
CA ASP A 183 -11.34 -22.56 13.34
C ASP A 183 -10.11 -21.72 13.00
N GLN A 184 -9.12 -22.30 12.32
CA GLN A 184 -7.92 -21.58 11.87
C GLN A 184 -8.25 -20.60 10.74
N CYS A 185 -9.18 -21.00 9.87
CA CYS A 185 -9.69 -20.15 8.78
C CYS A 185 -10.35 -18.89 9.34
N LYS A 186 -11.19 -19.03 10.38
CA LYS A 186 -11.82 -17.89 11.07
C LYS A 186 -10.81 -17.00 11.78
N GLU A 187 -9.87 -17.58 12.53
CA GLU A 187 -8.81 -16.82 13.20
C GLU A 187 -7.96 -16.01 12.19
N MET A 188 -7.73 -16.57 11.00
CA MET A 188 -7.04 -15.87 9.91
C MET A 188 -7.86 -14.71 9.35
N LEU A 189 -9.16 -14.89 9.12
CA LEU A 189 -10.03 -13.81 8.65
C LEU A 189 -10.18 -12.68 9.68
N GLU A 190 -10.25 -13.03 10.97
CA GLU A 190 -10.23 -12.05 12.07
C GLU A 190 -8.88 -11.30 12.19
N SER A 191 -7.81 -11.84 11.59
CA SER A 191 -6.49 -11.21 11.57
C SER A 191 -6.32 -10.20 10.43
N ILE A 192 -7.32 -10.02 9.54
CA ILE A 192 -7.28 -9.01 8.48
C ILE A 192 -7.09 -7.63 9.14
N PRO A 193 -6.02 -6.89 8.79
CA PRO A 193 -5.77 -5.58 9.38
C PRO A 193 -6.86 -4.57 9.04
N ASP A 194 -7.18 -3.70 10.01
CA ASP A 194 -8.05 -2.55 9.75
C ASP A 194 -7.28 -1.47 8.95
N PHE A 195 -7.67 -1.33 7.68
CA PHE A 195 -7.06 -0.40 6.74
C PHE A 195 -7.18 1.07 7.16
N SER A 196 -8.18 1.43 7.97
CA SER A 196 -8.36 2.80 8.46
C SER A 196 -7.25 3.25 9.41
N THR A 197 -6.55 2.29 10.03
CA THR A 197 -5.49 2.52 11.02
C THR A 197 -4.09 2.20 10.51
N LEU A 198 -3.95 1.79 9.24
CA LEU A 198 -2.65 1.41 8.67
C LEU A 198 -1.64 2.56 8.61
N PHE A 199 -2.11 3.78 8.43
CA PHE A 199 -1.28 4.96 8.30
C PHE A 199 -1.73 6.05 9.26
N GLU A 200 -0.76 6.74 9.84
CA GLU A 200 -1.03 7.83 10.76
C GLU A 200 -1.71 9.01 10.04
N ARG A 201 -2.89 9.41 10.52
CA ARG A 201 -3.57 10.63 10.06
C ARG A 201 -2.92 11.85 10.71
N ARG A 202 -2.41 12.75 9.88
CA ARG A 202 -1.92 14.07 10.30
C ARG A 202 -3.05 15.10 10.24
N SER A 203 -3.08 16.02 11.22
CA SER A 203 -4.02 17.14 11.21
C SER A 203 -3.61 18.19 10.17
N SER A 204 -4.54 19.04 9.74
CA SER A 204 -4.24 20.14 8.83
C SER A 204 -3.18 21.10 9.39
N GLU A 205 -3.14 21.28 10.72
CA GLU A 205 -2.15 22.11 11.41
C GLU A 205 -0.75 21.48 11.36
N ASP A 206 -0.66 20.16 11.55
CA ASP A 206 0.63 19.46 11.47
C ASP A 206 1.15 19.44 10.03
N VAL A 207 0.24 19.28 9.05
CA VAL A 207 0.61 19.39 7.62
C VAL A 207 1.06 20.81 7.26
N GLN A 208 0.48 21.85 7.88
CA GLN A 208 0.96 23.22 7.71
C GLN A 208 2.39 23.38 8.26
N LYS A 209 2.67 22.86 9.45
CA LYS A 209 4.03 22.90 10.03
C LYS A 209 5.06 22.22 9.13
N LEU A 210 4.74 21.02 8.62
CA LEU A 210 5.60 20.29 7.68
C LEU A 210 5.87 21.10 6.41
N LEU A 211 4.86 21.81 5.90
CA LEU A 211 5.02 22.68 4.74
C LEU A 211 5.87 23.91 5.07
N ASP A 212 5.66 24.53 6.23
CA ASP A 212 6.43 25.71 6.66
C ASP A 212 7.89 25.36 6.90
N GLU A 213 8.17 24.21 7.52
CA GLU A 213 9.52 23.66 7.68
C GLU A 213 10.18 23.40 6.32
N HIS A 214 9.44 22.80 5.38
CA HIS A 214 9.93 22.58 4.02
C HIS A 214 10.26 23.90 3.30
N MET A 215 9.43 24.94 3.47
CA MET A 215 9.70 26.27 2.90
C MET A 215 10.87 26.98 3.58
N ALA A 216 11.02 26.83 4.90
CA ALA A 216 12.10 27.44 5.68
C ALA A 216 13.47 26.79 5.41
N GLY A 217 13.48 25.47 5.16
CA GLY A 217 14.68 24.70 4.80
C GLY A 217 15.22 24.97 3.39
N ASN A 218 14.45 25.66 2.52
CA ASN A 218 14.88 26.00 1.15
C ASN A 218 15.87 27.18 1.07
N ASN A 219 16.47 27.61 2.19
CA ASN A 219 17.64 28.50 2.16
C ASN A 219 18.94 27.69 1.94
N ALA A 220 19.29 27.55 0.66
CA ALA A 220 20.60 27.17 0.10
C ALA A 220 21.06 25.70 0.25
N GLU A 221 21.33 25.07 -0.91
CA GLU A 221 22.14 23.85 -1.11
C GLU A 221 21.47 22.45 -1.12
N GLY A 222 20.16 22.33 -1.38
CA GLY A 222 19.52 21.01 -1.56
C GLY A 222 19.16 20.60 -2.99
N PHE A 223 18.92 21.57 -3.88
CA PHE A 223 18.23 21.31 -5.17
C PHE A 223 19.10 21.52 -6.43
N SER A 224 20.36 21.92 -6.29
CA SER A 224 21.18 22.30 -7.45
C SER A 224 22.57 21.66 -7.39
N LYS A 225 22.81 20.72 -8.33
CA LYS A 225 24.06 20.02 -8.68
C LYS A 225 24.31 18.70 -7.93
N GLU A 226 23.60 17.65 -8.34
CA GLU A 226 24.12 16.29 -8.60
C GLU A 226 22.94 15.30 -8.71
N THR A 227 22.12 15.44 -9.76
CA THR A 227 21.35 14.31 -10.30
C THR A 227 21.02 14.60 -11.75
N GLU A 228 21.94 14.19 -12.62
CA GLU A 228 21.68 13.99 -14.02
C GLU A 228 20.47 13.04 -14.21
N LYS A 229 19.42 13.52 -14.86
CA LYS A 229 18.51 12.74 -15.74
C LYS A 229 17.72 11.52 -15.22
N TYR A 230 17.82 11.14 -13.96
CA TYR A 230 17.00 10.11 -13.29
C TYR A 230 16.82 10.56 -11.84
N THR A 231 15.63 10.48 -11.21
CA THR A 231 15.46 10.24 -9.73
C THR A 231 14.10 10.57 -9.09
N ASP A 232 13.15 11.26 -9.73
CA ASP A 232 11.95 11.69 -8.98
C ASP A 232 10.98 10.53 -8.65
N THR A 233 10.87 9.54 -9.55
CA THR A 233 10.06 8.33 -9.32
C THR A 233 10.72 7.37 -8.34
N GLU A 234 12.05 7.22 -8.38
CA GLU A 234 12.79 6.34 -7.48
C GLU A 234 12.75 6.83 -6.03
N LYS A 235 12.84 8.14 -5.78
CA LYS A 235 12.68 8.70 -4.43
C LYS A 235 11.30 8.46 -3.86
N VAL A 236 10.26 8.62 -4.68
CA VAL A 236 8.86 8.38 -4.30
C VAL A 236 8.58 6.90 -4.05
N ASP A 237 9.19 6.00 -4.83
CA ASP A 237 9.07 4.56 -4.64
C ASP A 237 9.88 4.10 -3.42
N SER A 238 11.05 4.69 -3.15
CA SER A 238 11.83 4.46 -1.93
C SER A 238 11.07 4.93 -0.69
N ALA A 239 10.54 6.15 -0.70
CA ALA A 239 9.73 6.69 0.40
C ALA A 239 8.47 5.83 0.63
N PHE A 240 7.83 5.37 -0.44
CA PHE A 240 6.74 4.40 -0.31
C PHE A 240 7.19 3.08 0.30
N ASN A 241 8.36 2.57 -0.08
CA ASN A 241 8.93 1.36 0.51
C ASN A 241 9.33 1.54 1.98
N GLU A 242 9.60 2.77 2.45
CA GLU A 242 9.82 3.08 3.87
C GLU A 242 8.51 3.10 4.67
N LEU A 243 7.37 3.37 4.01
CA LEU A 243 6.04 3.32 4.62
C LEU A 243 5.48 1.89 4.74
N LEU A 244 6.05 0.93 4.00
CA LEU A 244 5.69 -0.49 3.96
C LEU A 244 6.64 -1.33 4.83
#